data_AF-A0A7Y4QB04-F1
#
_entry.id   AF-A0A7Y4QB04-F1
#
_cell.length_a   1.000
_cell.length_b   1.000
_cell.length_c   1.000
_cell.angle_alpha   90.00
_cell.angle_beta   90.00
_cell.angle_gamma   90.00
#
_symmetry.space_group_name_H-M   'P 1'
#
loop_
_entity.id
_entity.type
_entity.pdbx_description
1 polymer ?
#
loop_
_entity_poly.entity_id
_entity_poly.type
_entity_poly.pdbx_seq_one_letter_code
_entity_poly.pdbx_strand_id
1 'polypeptide(L)' 'MKNTEIKGLTVAELKEKIGSEQENLRKIKLAHQISSIENPMKIKEARKLV' A
#
# COMPACT_ATOMS: atom_id res chain seq x y z
N MET A 1 -9.77 -0.42 -1.40
CA MET A 1 -10.45 -1.37 -0.51
C MET A 1 -11.95 -1.18 -0.63
N LYS A 2 -12.76 -2.24 -0.70
CA LYS A 2 -14.22 -2.12 -0.59
C LYS A 2 -14.62 -2.04 0.88
N ASN A 3 -15.54 -1.14 1.23
CA ASN A 3 -15.95 -0.88 2.62
C ASN A 3 -16.50 -2.13 3.34
N THR A 4 -17.00 -3.10 2.59
CA THR A 4 -17.49 -4.39 3.11
C THR A 4 -16.37 -5.26 3.67
N GLU A 5 -15.17 -5.21 3.08
CA GLU A 5 -14.00 -5.97 3.55
C GLU A 5 -13.38 -5.34 4.80
N ILE A 6 -13.45 -4.01 4.93
CA ILE A 6 -12.94 -3.29 6.10
C ILE A 6 -13.79 -3.55 7.35
N LYS A 7 -15.12 -3.67 7.19
CA LYS A 7 -16.04 -3.95 8.29
C LYS A 7 -15.94 -5.37 8.86
N GLY A 8 -15.41 -6.31 8.08
CA GLY A 8 -15.21 -7.71 8.52
C GLY A 8 -13.88 -7.96 9.22
N LEU A 9 -12.96 -6.98 9.18
CA LEU A 9 -11.63 -7.11 9.78
C LEU A 9 -11.64 -6.57 11.21
N THR A 10 -10.96 -7.29 12.09
CA THR A 10 -10.68 -6.83 13.46
C THR A 10 -9.63 -5.71 13.43
N VAL A 11 -9.57 -4.93 14.51
CA VAL A 11 -8.60 -3.81 14.65
C VAL A 11 -7.15 -4.29 14.51
N ALA A 12 -6.86 -5.54 14.89
CA ALA A 12 -5.55 -6.16 14.75
C ALA A 12 -5.19 -6.43 13.27
N GLU A 13 -6.10 -7.07 12.53
CA GLU A 13 -5.90 -7.39 11.10
C GLU A 13 -5.83 -6.13 10.23
N LEU A 14 -6.58 -5.07 10.60
CA LEU A 14 -6.48 -3.76 9.97
C LEU A 14 -5.09 -3.15 10.14
N LYS A 15 -4.50 -3.24 11.33
CA LYS A 15 -3.13 -2.76 11.59
C LYS A 15 -2.08 -3.57 10.81
N GLU A 16 -2.24 -4.89 10.74
CA GLU A 16 -1.33 -5.74 9.97
C GLU A 16 -1.40 -5.42 8.47
N LYS A 17 -2.60 -5.27 7.91
CA LYS A 17 -2.78 -4.85 6.51
C LYS A 17 -2.13 -3.51 6.24
N ILE A 18 -2.39 -2.49 7.07
CA ILE A 18 -1.75 -1.17 6.92
C ILE A 18 -0.22 -1.29 6.97
N GLY A 19 0.32 -2.09 7.88
CA GLY A 19 1.75 -2.35 7.97
C GLY A 19 2.33 -2.96 6.69
N SER A 20 1.67 -3.98 6.14
CA SER A 20 2.09 -4.61 4.88
C SER A 20 2.05 -3.66 3.68
N GLU A 21 1.02 -2.80 3.61
CA GLU A 21 0.86 -1.83 2.53
C GLU A 21 1.88 -0.69 2.63
N GLN A 22 2.24 -0.27 3.84
CA GLN A 22 3.34 0.68 4.07
C GLN A 22 4.69 0.12 3.63
N GLU A 23 4.96 -1.15 3.90
CA GLU A 23 6.19 -1.81 3.46
C GLU A 23 6.23 -1.93 1.93
N ASN A 24 5.10 -2.28 1.31
CA ASN A 24 4.96 -2.31 -0.14
C ASN A 24 5.23 -0.93 -0.77
N LEU A 25 4.66 0.13 -0.18
CA LEU A 25 4.90 1.51 -0.61
C LEU A 25 6.37 1.92 -0.48
N ARG A 26 7.07 1.47 0.56
CA ARG A 26 8.53 1.67 0.69
C ARG A 26 9.31 0.96 -0.41
N LYS A 27 8.97 -0.30 -0.73
CA LYS A 27 9.60 -1.06 -1.83
C LYS A 27 9.42 -0.37 -3.17
N ILE A 28 8.21 0.11 -3.47
CA ILE A 28 7.92 0.84 -4.72
C ILE A 28 8.71 2.16 -4.79
N LYS A 29 8.82 2.90 -3.67
CA LYS A 29 9.65 4.12 -3.61
C LYS A 29 11.13 3.84 -3.82
N LEU A 30 11.66 2.78 -3.20
CA LEU A 30 13.04 2.33 -3.39
C LEU A 30 13.29 1.93 -4.84
N ALA A 31 12.41 1.12 -5.43
CA ALA A 31 12.49 0.74 -6.83
C ALA A 31 12.49 1.96 -7.77
N HIS A 32 11.66 2.97 -7.49
CA HIS A 32 11.63 4.23 -8.24
C HIS A 32 12.90 5.08 -8.09
N GLN A 33 13.54 5.03 -6.91
CA GLN A 33 14.77 5.77 -6.66
C GLN A 33 15.99 5.11 -7.30
N ILE A 34 15.99 3.77 -7.39
CA ILE A 34 17.07 2.98 -8.00
C ILE A 34 16.94 2.97 -9.52
N SER A 35 15.72 2.95 -10.06
CA SER A 35 15.45 2.92 -11.48
C SER A 35 14.17 3.69 -11.82
N SER A 36 14.15 4.37 -12.97
CA SER A 36 12.95 5.03 -13.50
C SER A 36 11.79 4.04 -13.52
N ILE A 37 10.81 4.24 -12.62
CA ILE A 37 9.71 3.29 -12.48
C ILE A 37 8.87 3.29 -13.76
N GLU A 38 8.54 2.09 -14.27
CA GLU A 38 7.74 1.94 -15.49
C GLU A 38 6.37 2.63 -15.39
N ASN A 39 5.80 2.72 -14.19
CA ASN A 39 4.50 3.35 -14.01
C ASN A 39 4.36 4.10 -12.67
N PRO A 40 4.62 5.41 -12.63
CA PRO A 40 4.54 6.23 -11.41
C PRO A 40 3.12 6.30 -10.81
N MET A 41 2.07 5.95 -11.58
CA MET A 41 0.70 5.81 -11.07
C MET A 41 0.61 4.81 -9.92
N LYS A 42 1.42 3.73 -9.93
CA LYS A 42 1.42 2.71 -8.86
C LYS A 42 1.78 3.29 -7.49
N ILE A 43 2.67 4.30 -7.45
CA ILE A 43 3.03 5.00 -6.22
C ILE A 43 1.82 5.79 -5.68
N LYS A 44 1.06 6.43 -6.58
CA LYS A 44 -0.13 7.20 -6.23
C LYS A 44 -1.26 6.31 -5.71
N GLU A 45 -1.45 5.14 -6.32
CA GLU A 45 -2.44 4.15 -5.87
C GLU A 45 -2.08 3.56 -4.51
N ALA A 46 -0.82 3.14 -4.32
CA ALA A 46 -0.34 2.64 -3.04
C ALA A 46 -0.51 3.69 -1.92
N ARG A 47 -0.25 4.98 -2.21
CA ARG A 47 -0.48 6.09 -1.27
C ARG A 47 -1.94 6.32 -0.90
N LYS A 48 -2.88 5.91 -1.75
CA LYS A 48 -4.32 6.06 -1.50
C LYS A 48 -4.89 4.87 -0.73
N LEU A 49 -4.14 3.77 -0.70
CA LEU A 49 -4.53 2.53 -0.04
C LEU A 49 -4.07 2.47 1.43
N VAL A 50 -2.94 3.12 1.74
CA VAL A 50 -2.43 3.39 3.11
C VAL A 50 -3.11 4.63 3.69
#